data_AF-A0A7I7XD45-F1
#
_entry.id   AF-A0A7I7XD45-F1
#
_cell.length_a   1.000
_cell.length_b   1.000
_cell.length_c   1.000
_cell.angle_alpha   90.00
_cell.angle_beta   90.00
_cell.angle_gamma   90.00
#
_symmetry.space_group_name_H-M   'P 1'
#
loop_
_entity.id
_entity.type
_entity.pdbx_description
1 polymer ?
#
loop_
_entity_poly.entity_id
_entity_poly.type
_entity_poly.pdbx_seq_one_letter_code
_entity_poly.pdbx_strand_id
1 'polypeptide(L)'
;MMHHVVDDNPVLQRLIRARQACEQATGGQEAEAAHRNLRLAAEAARDAEVSWSIIGEALGIARGNAYKRYRRKPARRRGASPR
;
A
#
# COMPACT_ATOMS: atom_id res chain seq x y z
N MET A 1 -22.50 6.10 -4.95
CA MET A 1 -22.19 6.98 -3.80
C MET A 1 -21.25 6.23 -2.85
N MET A 2 -19.92 6.36 -3.00
CA MET A 2 -18.93 5.82 -2.04
C MET A 2 -17.72 6.77 -1.85
N HIS A 3 -17.82 8.05 -2.26
CA HIS A 3 -16.71 9.00 -2.18
C HIS A 3 -16.37 9.44 -0.74
N HIS A 4 -17.35 9.49 0.18
CA HIS A 4 -17.13 10.01 1.54
C HIS A 4 -16.25 9.13 2.44
N VAL A 5 -16.06 7.85 2.13
CA VAL A 5 -15.27 6.94 3.01
C VAL A 5 -13.76 7.14 2.85
N VAL A 6 -13.33 7.64 1.69
CA VAL A 6 -11.91 7.86 1.41
C VAL A 6 -11.43 9.17 2.03
N ASP A 7 -12.29 10.19 2.07
CA ASP A 7 -11.93 11.53 2.54
C ASP A 7 -11.73 11.60 4.06
N ASP A 8 -12.54 10.89 4.85
CA ASP A 8 -12.47 10.92 6.33
C ASP A 8 -11.55 9.85 6.95
N ASN A 9 -11.01 8.93 6.14
CA ASN A 9 -10.13 7.89 6.67
C ASN A 9 -8.65 8.34 6.65
N PRO A 10 -8.04 8.61 7.83
CA PRO A 10 -6.67 9.14 7.90
C PRO A 10 -5.63 8.19 7.29
N VAL A 11 -5.92 6.88 7.24
CA VAL A 11 -5.02 5.87 6.65
C VAL A 11 -5.06 5.92 5.12
N LEU A 12 -6.23 6.19 4.54
CA LEU A 12 -6.38 6.39 3.10
C LEU A 12 -5.79 7.72 2.64
N GLN A 13 -5.98 8.78 3.42
CA GLN A 13 -5.31 10.07 3.17
C GLN A 13 -3.77 9.92 3.18
N ARG A 14 -3.24 9.17 4.15
CA ARG A 14 -1.80 8.86 4.21
C ARG A 14 -1.34 8.06 2.99
N LEU A 15 -2.13 7.10 2.53
CA LEU A 15 -1.84 6.30 1.34
C LEU A 15 -1.77 7.16 0.07
N ILE A 16 -2.71 8.08 -0.10
CA ILE A 16 -2.77 9.01 -1.24
C ILE A 16 -1.55 9.95 -1.23
N ARG A 17 -1.22 10.53 -0.07
CA ARG A 17 -0.02 11.39 0.07
C ARG A 17 1.27 10.63 -0.24
N ALA A 18 1.40 9.39 0.24
CA ALA A 18 2.57 8.57 -0.04
C ALA A 18 2.70 8.24 -1.53
N ARG A 19 1.58 8.09 -2.25
CA ARG A 19 1.57 7.90 -3.71
C ARG A 19 2.09 9.16 -4.41
N GLN A 20 1.55 10.33 -4.06
CA GLN A 20 1.98 11.61 -4.64
C GLN A 20 3.47 11.85 -4.42
N ALA A 21 3.99 11.52 -3.23
CA ALA A 21 5.42 11.59 -2.95
C ALA A 21 6.25 10.68 -3.86
N CYS A 22 5.75 9.50 -4.25
CA CYS A 22 6.43 8.64 -5.22
C CYS A 22 6.43 9.23 -6.63
N GLU A 23 5.35 9.92 -7.02
CA GLU A 23 5.22 10.57 -8.33
C GLU A 23 6.11 11.82 -8.43
N GLN A 24 6.33 12.53 -7.31
CA GLN A 24 7.16 13.74 -7.26
C GLN A 24 8.64 13.47 -6.97
N ALA A 25 9.00 12.29 -6.49
CA ALA A 25 10.38 11.95 -6.18
C ALA A 25 11.23 11.96 -7.46
N THR A 26 12.29 12.76 -7.47
CA THR A 26 13.16 12.93 -8.65
C THR A 26 14.53 12.25 -8.49
N GLY A 27 14.96 12.01 -7.25
CA GLY A 27 16.22 11.32 -6.93
C GLY A 27 16.00 9.85 -6.55
N GLY A 28 16.99 8.98 -6.82
CA GLY A 28 16.90 7.55 -6.51
C GLY A 28 16.66 7.24 -5.03
N GLN A 29 17.33 7.96 -4.12
CA GLN A 29 17.14 7.76 -2.68
C GLN A 29 15.77 8.27 -2.18
N GLU A 30 15.30 9.38 -2.75
CA GLU A 30 13.98 9.95 -2.45
C GLU A 30 12.86 9.04 -2.96
N ALA A 31 12.99 8.52 -4.18
CA ALA A 31 12.06 7.58 -4.78
C ALA A 31 12.00 6.28 -3.98
N GLU A 32 13.14 5.76 -3.52
CA GLU A 32 13.17 4.61 -2.62
C GLU A 32 12.47 4.88 -1.29
N ALA A 33 12.71 6.03 -0.66
CA ALA A 33 12.07 6.41 0.58
C ALA A 33 10.55 6.57 0.40
N ALA A 34 10.13 7.21 -0.69
CA ALA A 34 8.72 7.36 -1.04
C ALA A 34 8.07 5.99 -1.28
N HIS A 35 8.72 5.08 -2.01
CA HIS A 35 8.21 3.72 -2.23
C HIS A 35 8.12 2.90 -0.94
N ARG A 36 9.07 3.05 -0.01
CA ARG A 36 8.99 2.45 1.33
C ARG A 36 7.80 2.99 2.10
N ASN A 37 7.61 4.31 2.10
CA ASN A 37 6.47 4.96 2.75
C ASN A 37 5.13 4.52 2.14
N LEU A 38 5.06 4.37 0.82
CA LEU A 38 3.86 3.89 0.12
C LEU A 38 3.50 2.46 0.54
N ARG A 39 4.49 1.57 0.67
CA ARG A 39 4.26 0.20 1.17
C ARG A 39 3.75 0.21 2.61
N LEU A 40 4.39 0.99 3.50
CA LEU A 40 3.96 1.10 4.89
C LEU A 40 2.53 1.64 5.01
N ALA A 41 2.15 2.63 4.19
CA ALA A 41 0.79 3.16 4.18
C ALA A 41 -0.23 2.12 3.69
N ALA A 42 0.11 1.32 2.67
CA ALA A 42 -0.76 0.25 2.16
C ALA A 42 -0.92 -0.88 3.20
N GLU A 43 0.14 -1.19 3.94
CA GLU A 43 0.08 -2.14 5.06
C GLU A 43 -0.78 -1.61 6.20
N ALA A 44 -0.61 -0.35 6.60
CA ALA A 44 -1.45 0.29 7.62
C ALA A 44 -2.94 0.29 7.20
N ALA A 45 -3.23 0.52 5.91
CA ALA A 45 -4.60 0.43 5.39
C ALA A 45 -5.16 -0.99 5.52
N ARG A 46 -4.33 -2.02 5.29
CA ARG A 46 -4.75 -3.41 5.51
C ARG A 46 -4.92 -3.78 6.97
N ASP A 47 -4.06 -3.28 7.83
CA ASP A 47 -4.15 -3.48 9.28
C ASP A 47 -5.39 -2.77 9.84
N ALA A 48 -5.84 -1.67 9.22
CA ALA A 48 -7.12 -1.00 9.47
C ALA A 48 -8.32 -1.63 8.71
N GLU A 49 -8.19 -2.90 8.29
CA GLU A 49 -9.21 -3.70 7.61
C GLU A 49 -9.73 -3.15 6.27
N VAL A 50 -9.10 -2.13 5.69
CA VAL A 50 -9.51 -1.58 4.40
C VAL A 50 -9.37 -2.62 3.30
N SER A 51 -10.39 -2.73 2.45
CA SER A 51 -10.39 -3.71 1.36
C SER A 51 -9.38 -3.35 0.27
N TRP A 52 -8.86 -4.38 -0.42
CA TRP A 52 -7.97 -4.19 -1.58
C TRP A 52 -8.61 -3.41 -2.74
N SER A 53 -9.95 -3.38 -2.81
CA SER A 53 -10.65 -2.56 -3.81
C SER A 53 -10.44 -1.08 -3.51
N ILE A 54 -10.68 -0.65 -2.27
CA ILE A 54 -10.54 0.75 -1.84
C ILE A 54 -9.07 1.19 -1.87
N ILE A 55 -8.15 0.30 -1.45
CA ILE A 55 -6.70 0.56 -1.57
C ILE A 55 -6.29 0.74 -3.03
N GLY A 56 -6.83 -0.09 -3.94
CA GLY A 56 -6.58 0.03 -5.37
C GLY A 56 -7.09 1.35 -5.94
N GLU A 57 -8.31 1.73 -5.60
CA GLU A 57 -8.93 3.00 -5.99
C GLU A 57 -8.10 4.21 -5.53
N ALA A 58 -7.72 4.26 -4.25
CA ALA A 58 -6.87 5.32 -3.71
C ALA A 58 -5.49 5.39 -4.40
N LEU A 59 -4.96 4.24 -4.83
CA LEU A 59 -3.70 4.16 -5.56
C LEU A 59 -3.84 4.37 -7.07
N GLY A 60 -5.05 4.50 -7.61
CA GLY A 60 -5.30 4.58 -9.05
C GLY A 60 -4.95 3.31 -9.83
N ILE A 61 -4.97 2.14 -9.17
CA ILE A 61 -4.64 0.85 -9.79
C ILE A 61 -5.75 -0.18 -9.55
N ALA A 62 -5.85 -1.17 -10.46
CA ALA A 62 -6.79 -2.27 -10.27
C ALA A 62 -6.52 -3.04 -8.96
N ARG A 63 -7.60 -3.50 -8.30
CA ARG A 63 -7.55 -4.33 -7.07
C ARG A 63 -6.52 -5.46 -7.14
N GLY A 64 -6.49 -6.19 -8.25
CA GLY A 64 -5.57 -7.31 -8.44
C GLY A 64 -4.10 -6.88 -8.40
N ASN A 65 -3.79 -5.69 -8.93
CA ASN A 65 -2.44 -5.13 -8.89
C ASN A 65 -2.09 -4.65 -7.49
N ALA A 66 -3.02 -4.00 -6.78
CA ALA A 66 -2.83 -3.63 -5.37
C ALA A 66 -2.52 -4.86 -4.50
N TYR A 67 -3.33 -5.92 -4.61
CA TYR A 67 -3.09 -7.17 -3.90
C TYR A 67 -1.73 -7.78 -4.25
N LYS A 68 -1.40 -7.93 -5.53
CA LYS A 68 -0.12 -8.54 -5.94
C LYS A 68 1.10 -7.77 -5.42
N ARG A 69 1.02 -6.44 -5.40
CA ARG A 69 2.15 -5.55 -5.10
C ARG A 69 2.36 -5.33 -3.60
N TYR A 70 1.28 -5.23 -2.84
CA TYR A 70 1.31 -4.83 -1.42
C TYR A 70 0.86 -5.92 -0.45
N ARG A 71 0.41 -7.09 -0.93
CA ARG A 71 0.19 -8.22 -0.01
C ARG A 71 1.49 -8.51 0.72
N ARG A 72 1.42 -8.59 2.05
CA ARG A 72 2.46 -9.22 2.84
C ARG A 72 2.64 -10.63 2.29
N LYS A 73 3.77 -10.90 1.64
CA LYS A 73 4.15 -12.29 1.41
C LYS A 73 4.34 -12.89 2.79
N PRO A 74 3.67 -14.00 3.15
CA PRO A 74 4.04 -14.71 4.35
C PRO A 74 5.54 -14.98 4.21
N ALA A 75 6.32 -14.48 5.17
CA ALA A 75 7.74 -14.80 5.23
C ALA A 75 7.77 -16.33 5.20
N ARG A 76 8.26 -16.92 4.10
CA ARG A 76 8.44 -18.37 4.03
C ARG A 76 9.24 -18.69 5.27
N ARG A 77 8.61 -19.38 6.24
CA ARG A 77 9.31 -19.96 7.37
C ARG A 77 10.35 -20.87 6.74
N ARG A 78 11.60 -20.39 6.71
CA ARG A 78 12.75 -21.17 6.30
C ARG A 78 13.10 -22.00 7.54
N GLY A 79 12.46 -23.17 7.62
CA GLY A 79 12.56 -24.11 8.73
C GLY A 79 11.26 -24.94 8.78
N ALA A 80 11.23 -26.24 8.54
CA ALA A 80 12.28 -27.23 8.46
C ALA A 80 11.88 -28.31 7.45
N SER A 81 12.82 -28.78 6.65
CA SER A 81 12.75 -30.14 6.11
C SER A 81 13.23 -31.08 7.23
N PRO A 82 12.39 -31.95 7.78
CA PRO A 82 12.90 -33.21 8.29
C PRO A 82 13.24 -34.10 7.08
N ARG A 83 14.34 -34.82 7.22
CA ARG A 83 14.88 -35.76 6.22
C ARG A 83 13.90 -36.87 5.89
#